data_AF-A0A7Y2E2B4-F1
#
_entry.id   AF-A0A7Y2E2B4-F1
#
_cell.length_a   1.000
_cell.length_b   1.000
_cell.length_c   1.000
_cell.angle_alpha   90.00
_cell.angle_beta   90.00
_cell.angle_gamma   90.00
#
_symmetry.space_group_name_H-M   'P 1'
#
loop_
_entity.id
_entity.type
_entity.pdbx_description
1 polymer ?
#
loop_
_entity_poly.entity_id
_entity_poly.type
_entity_poly.pdbx_seq_one_letter_code
_entity_poly.pdbx_strand_id
1 'polypeptide(L)'
;MGRYIDGFILPVPRSRLGEYRRVVEAVAKIWKEHGALEYVEFEGDDLSREGTRSFTDLLSTSEDEIIVFGWVVFESREVRDVANDGVAADPRMAALVDPLLEP
;
A
#
# COMPACT_ATOMS: atom_id res chain seq x y z
N MET A 1 -3.71 -24.05 -0.10
CA MET A 1 -3.41 -23.05 -1.15
C MET A 1 -4.75 -22.60 -1.71
N GLY A 2 -5.13 -21.34 -1.76
CA GLY A 2 -4.31 -20.15 -1.63
C GLY A 2 -5.14 -19.00 -1.10
N ARG A 3 -4.49 -18.18 -0.28
CA ARG A 3 -4.97 -16.85 0.06
C ARG A 3 -4.91 -15.99 -1.21
N TYR A 4 -5.77 -15.00 -1.29
CA TYR A 4 -5.75 -14.00 -2.36
C TYR A 4 -4.99 -12.77 -1.88
N ILE A 5 -4.18 -12.16 -2.74
CA ILE A 5 -3.42 -10.96 -2.38
C ILE A 5 -3.63 -9.84 -3.40
N ASP A 6 -3.76 -8.62 -2.91
CA ASP A 6 -3.50 -7.42 -3.68
C ASP A 6 -2.11 -6.92 -3.31
N GLY A 7 -1.14 -7.04 -4.21
CA GLY A 7 0.21 -6.51 -4.04
C GLY A 7 0.36 -5.18 -4.74
N PHE A 8 1.07 -4.25 -4.11
CA PHE A 8 1.29 -2.90 -4.65
C PHE A 8 2.71 -2.40 -4.37
N ILE A 9 3.15 -1.52 -5.25
CA ILE A 9 4.43 -0.80 -5.15
C ILE A 9 4.10 0.68 -5.38
N LEU A 10 4.47 1.54 -4.45
CA LEU A 10 4.14 2.95 -4.45
C LEU A 10 5.40 3.80 -4.19
N PRO A 11 5.81 4.68 -5.13
CA PRO A 11 6.77 5.73 -4.83
C PRO A 11 6.14 6.76 -3.89
N VAL A 12 6.83 7.07 -2.80
CA VAL A 12 6.42 8.08 -1.83
C VAL A 12 7.52 9.12 -1.70
N PRO A 13 7.23 10.43 -1.77
CA PRO A 13 8.23 11.46 -1.50
C PRO A 13 8.83 11.27 -0.11
N ARG A 14 10.16 11.24 -0.01
CA ARG A 14 10.86 11.05 1.28
C ARG A 14 10.45 12.10 2.32
N SER A 15 10.17 13.32 1.88
CA SER A 15 9.69 14.43 2.72
C SER A 15 8.32 14.15 3.37
N ARG A 16 7.51 13.26 2.80
CA ARG A 16 6.16 12.92 3.25
C ARG A 16 6.06 11.55 3.93
N LEU A 17 7.15 10.79 4.00
CA LEU A 17 7.14 9.42 4.53
C LEU A 17 6.59 9.33 5.97
N GLY A 18 6.92 10.30 6.82
CA GLY A 18 6.40 10.35 8.19
C GLY A 18 4.89 10.57 8.27
N GLU A 19 4.32 11.33 7.34
CA GLU A 19 2.87 11.54 7.24
C GLU A 19 2.19 10.30 6.64
N TYR A 20 2.76 9.78 5.55
CA TYR A 20 2.31 8.56 4.90
C TYR A 20 2.18 7.40 5.89
N ARG A 21 3.19 7.14 6.71
CA ARG A 21 3.16 6.09 7.75
C ARG A 21 1.97 6.24 8.70
N ARG A 22 1.67 7.46 9.17
CA ARG A 22 0.55 7.72 10.09
C ARG A 22 -0.80 7.43 9.44
N VAL A 23 -0.95 7.80 8.18
CA VAL A 23 -2.17 7.53 7.40
C VAL A 23 -2.34 6.03 7.18
N VAL A 24 -1.28 5.34 6.78
CA VAL A 24 -1.34 3.92 6.43
C VAL A 24 -1.68 3.04 7.62
N GLU A 25 -1.27 3.40 8.84
CA GLU A 25 -1.68 2.68 10.06
C GLU A 25 -3.20 2.73 10.30
N ALA A 26 -3.87 3.83 9.94
CA ALA A 26 -5.32 3.95 10.02
C ALA A 26 -6.00 3.21 8.87
N VAL A 27 -5.48 3.35 7.65
CA VAL A 27 -5.97 2.67 6.45
C VAL A 27 -5.90 1.13 6.60
N ALA A 28 -4.81 0.61 7.17
CA ALA A 28 -4.62 -0.81 7.44
C ALA A 28 -5.70 -1.38 8.38
N LYS A 29 -6.16 -0.59 9.36
CA LYS A 29 -7.26 -0.98 10.26
C LYS A 29 -8.58 -1.05 9.50
N ILE A 30 -8.86 -0.06 8.63
CA ILE A 30 -10.06 -0.04 7.79
C ILE A 30 -10.10 -1.27 6.88
N TRP A 31 -9.00 -1.60 6.21
CA TRP A 31 -8.93 -2.80 5.36
C TRP A 31 -9.25 -4.09 6.14
N LYS A 32 -8.74 -4.21 7.38
CA LYS A 32 -9.03 -5.34 8.26
C LYS A 32 -10.48 -5.39 8.71
N GLU A 33 -11.09 -4.24 9.01
CA GLU A 33 -12.52 -4.13 9.34
C GLU A 33 -13.41 -4.60 8.17
N HIS A 34 -12.96 -4.41 6.92
CA HIS A 34 -13.66 -4.84 5.71
C HIS A 34 -13.29 -6.26 5.24
N GLY A 35 -12.51 -7.02 6.00
CA GLY A 35 -12.28 -8.45 5.75
C GLY A 35 -10.88 -8.83 5.27
N ALA A 36 -9.93 -7.89 5.25
CA ALA A 36 -8.52 -8.25 5.10
C ALA A 36 -8.02 -9.03 6.31
N LEU A 37 -7.26 -10.10 6.06
CA LEU A 37 -6.56 -10.88 7.08
C LEU A 37 -5.28 -10.16 7.52
N GLU A 38 -4.61 -9.51 6.57
CA GLU A 38 -3.35 -8.83 6.78
C GLU A 38 -3.25 -7.62 5.85
N TYR A 39 -2.58 -6.58 6.32
CA TYR A 39 -2.19 -5.39 5.58
C TYR A 39 -0.81 -5.01 6.09
N VAL A 40 0.21 -5.09 5.23
CA VAL A 40 1.60 -4.82 5.60
C VAL A 40 2.29 -4.07 4.49
N GLU A 41 3.18 -3.17 4.89
CA GLU A 41 3.99 -2.34 4.00
C GLU A 41 5.43 -2.29 4.50
N PHE A 42 6.34 -2.18 3.54
CA PHE A 42 7.78 -2.17 3.76
C PHE A 42 8.41 -1.06 2.93
N GLU A 43 9.32 -0.33 3.53
CA GLU A 43 10.16 0.63 2.83
C GLU A 43 11.32 -0.08 2.13
N GLY A 44 11.58 0.35 0.91
CA GLY A 44 12.73 -0.09 0.15
C GLY A 44 14.02 0.41 0.78
N ASP A 45 14.95 -0.52 1.00
CA ASP A 45 16.32 -0.25 1.45
C ASP A 45 17.30 -0.60 0.31
N ASP A 46 17.49 -1.89 0.04
CA ASP A 46 18.28 -2.40 -1.09
C ASP A 46 17.39 -3.14 -2.09
N LEU A 47 16.98 -2.43 -3.15
CA LEU A 47 16.07 -2.94 -4.19
C LEU A 47 16.78 -3.44 -5.45
N SER A 48 18.12 -3.46 -5.45
CA SER A 48 18.92 -3.89 -6.60
C SER A 48 19.59 -5.22 -6.32
N ARG A 49 19.03 -6.31 -6.83
CA ARG A 49 19.62 -7.65 -6.71
C ARG A 49 19.94 -8.27 -8.07
N GLU A 50 21.08 -8.93 -8.13
CA GLU A 50 21.52 -9.66 -9.33
C GLU A 50 20.44 -10.66 -9.78
N GLY A 51 20.17 -10.68 -11.09
CA GLY A 51 19.14 -11.55 -11.69
C GLY A 51 17.70 -11.07 -11.50
N THR A 52 17.48 -9.90 -10.90
CA THR A 52 16.15 -9.30 -10.72
C THR A 52 16.02 -7.96 -11.47
N ARG A 53 14.78 -7.52 -11.69
CA ARG A 53 14.50 -6.15 -12.13
C ARG A 53 14.13 -5.33 -10.90
N SER A 54 14.79 -4.18 -10.71
CA SER A 54 14.51 -3.28 -9.59
C SER A 54 13.16 -2.57 -9.77
N PHE A 55 12.47 -2.31 -8.66
CA PHE A 55 11.28 -1.47 -8.64
C PHE A 55 11.59 0.00 -8.96
N THR A 56 12.77 0.48 -8.60
CA THR A 56 13.22 1.84 -8.95
C THR A 56 13.28 2.02 -10.47
N ASP A 57 13.77 1.00 -11.18
CA ASP A 57 13.86 1.00 -12.64
C ASP A 57 12.47 0.86 -13.28
N LEU A 58 11.61 0.02 -12.70
CA LEU A 58 10.25 -0.21 -13.19
C LEU A 58 9.39 1.06 -13.13
N LEU A 59 9.53 1.83 -12.06
CA LEU A 59 8.70 3.00 -11.77
C LEU A 59 9.36 4.34 -12.13
N SER A 60 10.59 4.31 -12.66
CA SER A 60 11.38 5.53 -12.95
C SER A 60 11.46 6.49 -11.76
N THR A 61 11.61 5.91 -10.58
CA THR A 61 11.58 6.63 -9.29
C THR A 61 12.81 7.51 -9.13
N SER A 62 12.61 8.73 -8.61
CA SER A 62 13.68 9.68 -8.32
C SER A 62 14.38 9.38 -6.98
N GLU A 63 15.56 9.96 -6.75
CA GLU A 63 16.28 9.82 -5.47
C GLU A 63 15.51 10.42 -4.28
N ASP A 64 14.64 11.41 -4.54
CA ASP A 64 13.79 12.08 -3.55
C ASP A 64 12.56 11.26 -3.15
N GLU A 65 12.36 10.10 -3.78
CA GLU A 65 11.30 9.16 -3.47
C GLU A 65 11.87 7.91 -2.80
N ILE A 66 11.02 7.28 -1.99
CA ILE A 66 11.26 5.94 -1.46
C ILE A 66 10.17 5.02 -1.98
N ILE A 67 10.56 3.82 -2.39
CA ILE A 67 9.60 2.79 -2.78
C ILE A 67 9.00 2.18 -1.52
N VAL A 68 7.67 2.15 -1.46
CA VAL A 68 6.92 1.34 -0.51
C VAL A 68 6.39 0.12 -1.24
N PHE A 69 6.69 -1.07 -0.72
CA PHE A 69 6.15 -2.33 -1.20
C PHE A 69 5.21 -2.91 -0.15
N GLY A 70 4.00 -3.27 -0.54
CA GLY A 70 3.01 -3.77 0.39
C GLY A 70 2.06 -4.76 -0.23
N TRP A 71 1.31 -5.43 0.63
CA TRP A 71 0.25 -6.31 0.21
C TRP A 71 -0.87 -6.40 1.23
N VAL A 72 -2.05 -6.71 0.73
CA VAL A 72 -3.25 -7.04 1.51
C VAL A 72 -3.61 -8.49 1.26
N VAL A 73 -3.85 -9.25 2.33
CA VAL A 73 -4.16 -10.68 2.27
C VAL A 73 -5.63 -10.90 2.56
N PHE A 74 -6.29 -11.73 1.74
CA PHE A 74 -7.68 -12.11 1.87
C PHE A 74 -7.84 -13.63 1.82
N GLU A 75 -8.94 -14.12 2.35
CA GLU A 75 -9.27 -15.55 2.30
C GLU A 75 -9.53 -16.02 0.86
N SER A 76 -10.23 -15.19 0.06
CA SER A 76 -10.55 -15.47 -1.34
C SER A 76 -10.69 -14.19 -2.17
N ARG A 77 -10.84 -14.34 -3.50
CA ARG A 77 -11.09 -13.22 -4.41
C ARG A 77 -12.41 -12.53 -4.12
N GLU A 78 -13.44 -13.29 -3.75
CA GLU A 78 -14.76 -12.77 -3.41
C GLU A 78 -14.71 -11.89 -2.16
N VAL A 79 -13.95 -12.32 -1.14
CA VAL A 79 -13.72 -11.50 0.07
C VAL A 79 -12.94 -10.24 -0.28
N ARG A 80 -11.92 -10.34 -1.14
CA ARG A 80 -11.16 -9.17 -1.63
C ARG A 80 -12.05 -8.15 -2.33
N ASP A 81 -12.94 -8.60 -3.21
CA ASP A 81 -13.81 -7.71 -3.98
C ASP A 81 -14.79 -6.98 -3.05
N VAL A 82 -15.43 -7.69 -2.12
CA VAL A 82 -16.30 -7.06 -1.09
C VAL A 82 -15.52 -6.10 -0.20
N ALA A 83 -14.32 -6.47 0.23
CA ALA A 83 -13.49 -5.63 1.09
C ALA A 83 -13.10 -4.32 0.38
N ASN A 84 -12.68 -4.40 -0.88
CA ASN A 84 -12.27 -3.22 -1.63
C ASN A 84 -13.45 -2.28 -1.93
N ASP A 85 -14.64 -2.82 -2.23
CA ASP A 85 -15.85 -2.00 -2.36
C ASP A 85 -16.19 -1.31 -1.03
N GLY A 86 -16.06 -2.02 0.10
CA GLY A 86 -16.27 -1.49 1.44
C GLY A 86 -15.27 -0.39 1.81
N VAL A 87 -13.99 -0.59 1.53
CA VAL A 87 -12.93 0.40 1.75
C VAL A 87 -13.18 1.63 0.88
N ALA A 88 -13.46 1.47 -0.42
CA ALA A 88 -13.72 2.59 -1.32
C ALA A 88 -14.94 3.44 -0.89
N ALA A 89 -15.95 2.81 -0.28
CA ALA A 89 -17.13 3.47 0.25
C ALA A 89 -16.96 4.00 1.68
N ASP A 90 -15.84 3.72 2.37
CA ASP A 90 -15.66 4.09 3.76
C ASP A 90 -15.45 5.60 3.91
N PRO A 91 -16.31 6.31 4.66
CA PRO A 91 -16.25 7.78 4.74
C PRO A 91 -14.95 8.29 5.39
N ARG A 92 -14.22 7.44 6.11
CA ARG A 92 -12.93 7.81 6.73
C ARG A 92 -11.81 7.90 5.69
N MET A 93 -11.93 7.24 4.53
CA MET A 93 -10.85 7.14 3.55
C MET A 93 -10.49 8.48 2.93
N ALA A 94 -11.48 9.30 2.54
CA ALA A 94 -11.21 10.62 1.97
C ALA A 94 -10.39 11.50 2.95
N ALA A 95 -10.83 11.58 4.20
CA ALA A 95 -10.13 12.36 5.23
C ALA A 95 -8.71 11.88 5.53
N LEU A 96 -8.43 10.58 5.33
CA LEU A 96 -7.12 9.98 5.53
C LEU A 96 -6.19 10.16 4.32
N VAL A 97 -6.72 10.02 3.10
CA VAL A 97 -5.92 9.95 1.86
C VAL A 97 -5.75 11.32 1.21
N ASP A 98 -6.74 12.21 1.28
CA ASP A 98 -6.69 13.54 0.65
C ASP A 98 -5.42 14.32 1.03
N PRO A 99 -4.97 14.36 2.31
CA PRO A 99 -3.74 15.07 2.69
C PRO A 99 -2.48 14.54 1.99
N LEU A 100 -2.45 13.27 1.59
CA LEU A 100 -1.32 12.69 0.86
C LEU A 100 -1.29 13.10 -0.62
N LEU A 101 -2.45 13.49 -1.18
CA LEU A 101 -2.63 13.84 -2.59
C LEU A 101 -2.51 15.35 -2.86
N GLU A 102 -2.66 16.20 -1.84
CA GLU A 102 -2.44 17.64 -1.97
C GLU A 102 -0.96 17.94 -2.29
N PRO A 103 -0.64 18.83 -3.23
CA PRO A 103 0.75 19.11 -3.66
C PRO A 103 1.65 19.72 -2.58
#